data_AF-W7D639-F1
#
_entry.id   AF-W7D639-F1
#
_cell.length_a   1.000
_cell.length_b   1.000
_cell.length_c   1.000
_cell.angle_alpha   90.00
_cell.angle_beta   90.00
_cell.angle_gamma   90.00
#
_symmetry.space_group_name_H-M   'P 1'
#
loop_
_entity.id
_entity.type
_entity.pdbx_description
1 polymer ?
#
loop_
_entity_poly.entity_id
_entity_poly.type
_entity_poly.pdbx_seq_one_letter_code
_entity_poly.pdbx_strand_id
1 'polypeptide(L)'
;MKDLLGIDQEQFKEQQLHFFEENAGSVTPIDYPLVIKYENFYEVYQPEKIKEDYAKAMLAYFEQIQDNYSIEKFEKTDNGAEVTVKVKGIALNALAGQANSYLDSLVGFDQHMALSQYPSDVTEKANAVLQFWAMGQLYQHGNKAPMLEEPTEYTLFFEKDNDGNYKPSDDAMKRSLFR
;
A
#
# COMPACT_ATOMS: atom_id res chain seq x y z
N MET A 1 21.87 -14.73 -1.60
CA MET A 1 22.26 -14.06 -2.85
C MET A 1 22.32 -12.58 -2.47
N LYS A 2 23.49 -11.92 -2.49
CA LYS A 2 23.53 -10.46 -2.22
C LYS A 2 22.82 -9.79 -3.38
N ASP A 3 21.71 -9.13 -3.10
CA ASP A 3 20.92 -8.47 -4.13
C ASP A 3 21.73 -7.35 -4.80
N LEU A 4 21.41 -7.02 -6.06
CA LEU A 4 22.18 -6.08 -6.90
C LEU A 4 22.38 -4.68 -6.29
N LEU A 5 21.67 -4.37 -5.21
CA LEU A 5 21.68 -3.10 -4.49
C LEU A 5 22.49 -3.12 -3.19
N GLY A 6 23.00 -4.28 -2.77
CA GLY A 6 23.75 -4.43 -1.52
C GLY A 6 22.91 -4.24 -0.25
N ILE A 7 21.59 -4.19 -0.36
CA ILE A 7 20.64 -4.02 0.74
C ILE A 7 20.31 -5.41 1.32
N ASP A 8 20.33 -5.51 2.64
CA ASP A 8 19.88 -6.71 3.35
C ASP A 8 18.35 -6.85 3.25
N GLN A 9 17.86 -8.06 2.94
CA GLN A 9 16.44 -8.28 2.66
C GLN A 9 15.56 -8.07 3.90
N GLU A 10 16.04 -8.44 5.10
CA GLU A 10 15.31 -8.21 6.35
C GLU A 10 15.28 -6.71 6.66
N GLN A 11 16.42 -6.04 6.51
CA GLN A 11 16.51 -4.59 6.67
C GLN A 11 15.59 -3.83 5.70
N PHE A 12 15.49 -4.28 4.45
CA PHE A 12 14.59 -3.69 3.45
C PHE A 12 13.12 -3.89 3.84
N LYS A 13 12.77 -5.08 4.33
CA LYS A 13 11.41 -5.40 4.79
C LYS A 13 11.00 -4.54 5.98
N GLU A 14 11.91 -4.35 6.95
CA GLU A 14 11.68 -3.45 8.09
C GLU A 14 11.50 -1.99 7.66
N GLN A 15 12.31 -1.51 6.71
CA GLN A 15 12.17 -0.17 6.14
C GLN A 15 10.82 0.01 5.44
N GLN A 16 10.34 -1.00 4.71
CA GLN A 16 9.02 -0.96 4.06
C GLN A 16 7.87 -0.95 5.08
N LEU A 17 7.96 -1.75 6.14
CA LEU A 17 6.99 -1.72 7.24
C LEU A 17 6.93 -0.32 7.85
N HIS A 18 8.08 0.23 8.24
CA HIS A 18 8.16 1.56 8.83
C HIS A 18 7.60 2.63 7.90
N PHE A 19 7.92 2.56 6.60
CA PHE A 19 7.36 3.46 5.60
C PHE A 19 5.83 3.39 5.59
N PHE A 20 5.23 2.19 5.55
CA PHE A 20 3.77 2.08 5.57
C PHE A 20 3.15 2.49 6.90
N GLU A 21 3.80 2.25 8.03
CA GLU A 21 3.34 2.69 9.36
C GLU A 21 3.36 4.20 9.50
N GLU A 22 4.44 4.87 9.08
CA GLU A 22 4.55 6.34 9.10
C GLU A 22 3.57 7.01 8.14
N ASN A 23 3.33 6.37 6.98
CA ASN A 23 2.39 6.88 5.99
C ASN A 23 0.93 6.47 6.28
N ALA A 24 0.70 5.53 7.22
CA ALA A 24 -0.64 5.17 7.67
C ALA A 24 -1.27 6.35 8.42
N GLY A 25 -2.12 7.07 7.71
CA GLY A 25 -2.78 8.27 8.21
C GLY A 25 -1.97 9.56 8.05
N SER A 26 -0.97 9.60 7.16
CA SER A 26 -0.27 10.85 6.80
C SER A 26 -1.19 11.90 6.17
N VAL A 27 -2.24 11.45 5.47
CA VAL A 27 -3.31 12.30 4.90
C VAL A 27 -4.52 12.39 5.84
N THR A 28 -4.73 11.38 6.70
CA THR A 28 -5.85 11.35 7.66
C THR A 28 -5.44 10.66 8.96
N PRO A 29 -5.17 11.41 10.03
CA PRO A 29 -4.59 10.86 11.26
C PRO A 29 -5.42 9.76 11.91
N ILE A 30 -4.74 8.68 12.32
CA ILE A 30 -5.28 7.61 13.16
C ILE A 30 -4.79 7.89 14.58
N ASP A 31 -5.55 8.69 15.32
CA ASP A 31 -5.14 9.21 16.64
C ASP A 31 -6.03 8.72 17.79
N TYR A 32 -7.13 8.02 17.47
CA TYR A 32 -8.13 7.59 18.44
C TYR A 32 -8.37 6.09 18.33
N PRO A 33 -8.61 5.40 19.46
CA PRO A 33 -8.94 3.98 19.42
C PRO A 33 -10.27 3.76 18.71
N LEU A 34 -10.33 2.72 17.89
CA LEU A 34 -11.56 2.24 17.29
C LEU A 34 -12.26 1.29 18.26
N VAL A 35 -13.53 1.56 18.55
CA VAL A 35 -14.37 0.70 19.39
C VAL A 35 -15.48 0.10 18.56
N ILE A 36 -15.49 -1.23 18.42
CA ILE A 36 -16.55 -1.96 17.71
C ILE A 36 -17.45 -2.61 18.76
N LYS A 37 -18.75 -2.31 18.70
CA LYS A 37 -19.74 -2.85 19.62
C LYS A 37 -20.50 -3.99 18.96
N TYR A 38 -20.51 -5.14 19.62
CA TYR A 38 -21.32 -6.29 19.30
C TYR A 38 -22.46 -6.40 20.33
N GLU A 39 -23.45 -7.28 20.08
CA GLU A 39 -24.63 -7.40 20.96
C GLU A 39 -24.28 -7.66 22.43
N ASN A 40 -23.18 -8.37 22.71
CA ASN A 40 -22.82 -8.81 24.06
C ASN A 40 -21.38 -8.47 24.50
N PHE A 41 -20.58 -7.84 23.64
CA PHE A 41 -19.20 -7.44 23.97
C PHE A 41 -18.75 -6.28 23.08
N TYR A 42 -17.59 -5.71 23.39
CA TYR A 42 -16.95 -4.69 22.56
C TYR A 42 -15.49 -5.05 22.34
N GLU A 43 -14.98 -4.71 21.16
CA GLU A 43 -13.56 -4.78 20.84
C GLU A 43 -12.99 -3.37 20.77
N VAL A 44 -11.73 -3.22 21.21
CA VAL A 44 -11.01 -1.96 21.19
C VAL A 44 -9.70 -2.16 20.45
N TYR A 45 -9.52 -1.40 19.36
CA TYR A 45 -8.30 -1.39 18.57
C TYR A 45 -7.58 -0.08 18.81
N GLN A 46 -6.36 -0.16 19.36
CA GLN A 46 -5.52 1.01 19.60
C GLN A 46 -4.96 1.54 18.27
N PRO A 47 -4.74 2.86 18.13
CA PRO A 47 -4.23 3.46 16.90
C PRO A 47 -2.97 2.79 16.35
N GLU A 48 -2.01 2.48 17.21
CA GLU A 48 -0.74 1.85 16.85
C GLU A 48 -0.96 0.45 16.27
N LYS A 49 -1.93 -0.28 16.82
CA LYS A 49 -2.28 -1.61 16.34
C LYS A 49 -2.94 -1.56 14.95
N ILE A 50 -3.78 -0.56 14.71
CA ILE A 50 -4.42 -0.34 13.40
C ILE A 50 -3.36 -0.02 12.34
N LYS A 51 -2.39 0.85 12.67
CA LYS A 51 -1.27 1.20 11.78
C LYS A 51 -0.39 -0.01 11.47
N GLU A 52 -0.02 -0.79 12.48
CA GLU A 52 0.79 -2.00 12.35
C GLU A 52 0.08 -3.04 11.45
N ASP A 53 -1.21 -3.32 11.70
CA ASP A 53 -1.96 -4.32 10.93
C ASP A 53 -2.18 -3.88 9.49
N TYR A 54 -2.44 -2.58 9.26
CA TYR A 54 -2.51 -2.01 7.92
C TYR A 54 -1.15 -2.10 7.19
N ALA A 55 -0.05 -1.73 7.84
CA ALA A 55 1.28 -1.76 7.23
C ALA A 55 1.69 -3.18 6.84
N LYS A 56 1.40 -4.16 7.70
CA LYS A 56 1.59 -5.59 7.39
C LYS A 56 0.75 -6.04 6.20
N ALA A 57 -0.52 -5.62 6.13
CA ALA A 57 -1.39 -5.93 5.01
C ALA A 57 -0.84 -5.33 3.70
N MET A 58 -0.47 -4.05 3.71
CA MET A 58 0.08 -3.37 2.53
C MET A 58 1.37 -4.03 2.06
N LEU A 59 2.31 -4.30 2.96
CA LEU A 59 3.53 -5.01 2.62
C LEU A 59 3.23 -6.37 1.98
N ALA A 60 2.36 -7.17 2.59
CA ALA A 60 1.98 -8.47 2.05
C ALA A 60 1.28 -8.36 0.68
N TYR A 61 0.49 -7.31 0.45
CA TYR A 61 -0.09 -7.03 -0.85
C TYR A 61 0.98 -6.65 -1.88
N PHE A 62 1.97 -5.83 -1.51
CA PHE A 62 3.11 -5.51 -2.38
C PHE A 62 4.03 -6.72 -2.63
N GLU A 63 4.15 -7.66 -1.69
CA GLU A 63 4.85 -8.92 -1.96
C GLU A 63 4.14 -9.74 -3.06
N GLN A 64 2.82 -9.59 -3.26
CA GLN A 64 2.08 -10.27 -4.34
C GLN A 64 2.46 -9.80 -5.75
N ILE A 65 3.05 -8.60 -5.88
CA ILE A 65 3.53 -8.10 -7.18
C ILE A 65 4.96 -8.55 -7.50
N GLN A 66 5.72 -9.11 -6.55
CA GLN A 66 7.14 -9.46 -6.74
C GLN A 66 7.36 -10.48 -7.85
N ASP A 67 6.44 -11.43 -8.02
CA ASP A 67 6.54 -12.43 -9.10
C ASP A 67 5.87 -11.97 -10.41
N ASN A 68 5.29 -10.77 -10.44
CA ASN A 68 4.42 -10.29 -11.51
C ASN A 68 5.00 -9.06 -12.24
N TYR A 69 6.33 -9.01 -12.38
CA TYR A 69 6.99 -8.03 -13.24
C TYR A 69 7.90 -8.68 -14.28
N SER A 70 8.08 -8.00 -15.41
CA SER A 70 9.06 -8.35 -16.43
C SER A 70 9.91 -7.13 -16.80
N ILE A 71 11.19 -7.37 -17.08
CA ILE A 71 12.08 -6.37 -17.65
C ILE A 71 11.94 -6.47 -19.17
N GLU A 72 11.40 -5.42 -19.78
CA GLU A 72 11.17 -5.36 -21.23
C GLU A 72 12.40 -4.79 -21.96
N LYS A 73 13.06 -3.80 -21.33
CA LYS A 73 14.19 -3.09 -21.93
C LYS A 73 15.19 -2.67 -20.86
N PHE A 74 16.46 -2.73 -21.20
CA PHE A 74 17.56 -2.25 -20.38
C PHE A 74 18.59 -1.53 -21.25
N GLU A 75 18.84 -0.25 -20.97
CA GLU A 75 19.81 0.57 -21.70
C GLU A 75 20.80 1.19 -20.73
N LYS A 76 22.10 0.95 -20.94
CA LYS A 76 23.15 1.67 -20.20
C LYS A 76 23.38 3.02 -20.85
N THR A 77 23.41 4.07 -20.04
CA THR A 77 23.83 5.41 -20.46
C THR A 77 25.19 5.72 -19.85
N ASP A 78 25.81 6.80 -20.29
CA ASP A 78 27.10 7.24 -19.74
C ASP A 78 27.00 7.56 -18.24
N ASN A 79 25.83 8.04 -17.80
CA ASN A 79 25.57 8.48 -16.42
C ASN A 79 24.83 7.44 -15.57
N GLY A 80 24.40 6.31 -16.15
CA GLY A 80 23.44 5.44 -15.46
C GLY A 80 22.89 4.29 -16.29
N ALA A 81 21.65 3.93 -16.01
CA ALA A 81 20.87 2.94 -16.76
C ALA A 81 19.38 3.31 -16.75
N GLU A 82 18.71 3.00 -17.85
CA GLU A 82 17.27 3.05 -17.99
C GLU A 82 16.72 1.62 -18.05
N VAL A 83 15.71 1.34 -17.24
CA VAL A 83 15.10 0.01 -17.14
C VAL A 83 13.61 0.14 -17.35
N THR A 84 13.09 -0.41 -18.44
CA THR A 84 11.66 -0.49 -18.68
C THR A 84 11.13 -1.79 -18.10
N VAL A 85 10.17 -1.67 -17.19
CA VAL A 85 9.50 -2.80 -16.53
C VAL A 85 8.02 -2.77 -16.83
N LYS A 86 7.42 -3.94 -17.06
CA LYS A 86 5.97 -4.12 -16.99
C LYS A 86 5.64 -4.76 -15.66
N VAL A 87 4.69 -4.17 -14.93
CA VAL A 87 4.25 -4.67 -13.63
C VAL A 87 2.75 -4.84 -13.67
N LYS A 88 2.27 -6.03 -13.30
CA LYS A 88 0.84 -6.22 -13.00
C LYS A 88 0.60 -5.74 -11.57
N GLY A 89 0.28 -4.45 -11.44
CA GLY A 89 0.08 -3.81 -10.14
C GLY A 89 -1.21 -4.23 -9.44
N ILE A 90 -1.38 -3.72 -8.22
CA ILE A 90 -2.61 -3.87 -7.43
C ILE A 90 -3.67 -2.87 -7.94
N ALA A 91 -4.90 -3.34 -8.10
CA ALA A 91 -6.06 -2.50 -8.36
C ALA A 91 -6.53 -1.83 -7.06
N LEU A 92 -5.86 -0.74 -6.65
CA LEU A 92 -6.13 -0.04 -5.39
C LEU A 92 -7.59 0.38 -5.20
N ASN A 93 -8.28 0.80 -6.26
CA ASN A 93 -9.72 1.13 -6.19
C ASN A 93 -10.58 -0.09 -5.86
N ALA A 94 -10.26 -1.25 -6.41
CA ALA A 94 -10.97 -2.49 -6.12
C ALA A 94 -10.65 -2.98 -4.70
N LEU A 95 -9.41 -2.79 -4.23
CA LEU A 95 -9.02 -3.08 -2.85
C LEU A 95 -9.78 -2.21 -1.85
N ALA A 96 -9.89 -0.90 -2.12
CA ALA A 96 -10.73 0.00 -1.33
C ALA A 96 -12.21 -0.40 -1.36
N GLY A 97 -12.71 -0.86 -2.53
CA GLY A 97 -14.06 -1.40 -2.66
C GLY A 97 -14.31 -2.66 -1.81
N GLN A 98 -13.32 -3.56 -1.70
CA GLN A 98 -13.39 -4.72 -0.81
C GLN A 98 -13.44 -4.30 0.66
N ALA A 99 -12.60 -3.35 1.08
CA ALA A 99 -12.62 -2.80 2.43
C ALA A 99 -13.97 -2.18 2.77
N ASN A 100 -14.53 -1.38 1.87
CA ASN A 100 -15.86 -0.77 2.05
C ASN A 100 -16.97 -1.83 2.12
N SER A 101 -16.93 -2.86 1.27
CA SER A 101 -17.91 -3.95 1.30
C SER A 101 -17.86 -4.74 2.61
N TYR A 102 -16.65 -4.93 3.17
CA TYR A 102 -16.47 -5.53 4.48
C TYR A 102 -17.07 -4.66 5.59
N LEU A 103 -16.81 -3.35 5.56
CA LEU A 103 -17.43 -2.41 6.49
C LEU A 103 -18.95 -2.42 6.39
N ASP A 104 -19.51 -2.37 5.17
CA ASP A 104 -20.96 -2.43 4.92
C ASP A 104 -21.59 -3.70 5.52
N SER A 105 -20.87 -4.83 5.51
CA SER A 105 -21.34 -6.07 6.12
C SER A 105 -21.43 -6.02 7.66
N LEU A 106 -20.65 -5.16 8.29
CA LEU A 106 -20.55 -5.04 9.75
C LEU A 106 -21.51 -4.00 10.32
N VAL A 107 -21.62 -2.83 9.68
CA VAL A 107 -22.45 -1.71 10.17
C VAL A 107 -23.71 -1.46 9.35
N GLY A 108 -23.86 -2.14 8.20
CA GLY A 108 -24.92 -1.87 7.23
C GLY A 108 -24.60 -0.64 6.37
N PHE A 109 -24.87 -0.77 5.06
CA PHE A 109 -24.61 0.27 4.06
C PHE A 109 -25.18 1.64 4.43
N ASP A 110 -26.38 1.70 4.99
CA ASP A 110 -27.04 2.96 5.36
C ASP A 110 -26.34 3.70 6.51
N GLN A 111 -25.74 2.98 7.46
CA GLN A 111 -25.01 3.59 8.59
C GLN A 111 -23.61 4.04 8.16
N HIS A 112 -22.95 3.27 7.28
CA HIS A 112 -21.70 3.68 6.66
C HIS A 112 -21.88 4.90 5.75
N MET A 113 -22.94 4.93 4.93
CA MET A 113 -23.32 6.09 4.13
C MET A 113 -23.66 7.30 5.00
N ALA A 114 -24.38 7.12 6.12
CA ALA A 114 -24.66 8.21 7.05
C ALA A 114 -23.36 8.83 7.62
N LEU A 115 -22.36 8.02 7.97
CA LEU A 115 -21.04 8.52 8.38
C LEU A 115 -20.33 9.26 7.23
N SER A 116 -20.46 8.82 5.98
CA SER A 116 -19.84 9.51 4.84
C SER A 116 -20.50 10.85 4.45
N GLN A 117 -21.76 11.08 4.85
CA GLN A 117 -22.55 12.26 4.44
C GLN A 117 -22.44 13.46 5.40
N TYR A 118 -21.79 13.32 6.56
CA TYR A 118 -21.55 14.44 7.48
C TYR A 118 -20.17 15.07 7.21
N PRO A 119 -20.10 16.30 6.67
CA PRO A 119 -18.85 16.97 6.32
C PRO A 119 -18.23 17.59 7.58
N SER A 120 -17.86 16.76 8.54
CA SER A 120 -17.01 17.16 9.64
C SER A 120 -15.67 16.45 9.49
N ASP A 121 -14.58 17.19 9.69
CA ASP A 121 -13.21 16.66 9.74
C ASP A 121 -13.10 15.42 10.66
N VAL A 122 -13.93 15.35 11.70
CA VAL A 122 -14.04 14.21 12.61
C VAL A 122 -14.60 12.95 11.92
N THR A 123 -15.59 13.09 11.05
CA THR A 123 -16.23 11.94 10.38
C THR A 123 -15.36 11.41 9.24
N GLU A 124 -14.69 12.28 8.49
CA GLU A 124 -13.69 11.88 7.49
C GLU A 124 -12.54 11.11 8.15
N LYS A 125 -12.07 11.59 9.30
CA LYS A 125 -11.06 10.88 10.12
C LYS A 125 -11.57 9.52 10.61
N ALA A 126 -12.80 9.45 11.11
CA ALA A 126 -13.38 8.19 11.56
C ALA A 126 -13.50 7.15 10.41
N ASN A 127 -13.92 7.59 9.22
CA ASN A 127 -14.03 6.72 8.05
C ASN A 127 -12.65 6.22 7.58
N ALA A 128 -11.62 7.06 7.63
CA ALA A 128 -10.26 6.62 7.31
C ALA A 128 -9.76 5.56 8.31
N VAL A 129 -9.96 5.77 9.61
CA VAL A 129 -9.60 4.79 10.66
C VAL A 129 -10.30 3.45 10.41
N LEU A 130 -11.60 3.48 10.07
CA LEU A 130 -12.37 2.29 9.73
C LEU A 130 -11.84 1.59 8.47
N GLN A 131 -11.46 2.34 7.43
CA GLN A 131 -10.89 1.77 6.20
C GLN A 131 -9.53 1.11 6.45
N PHE A 132 -8.63 1.76 7.20
CA PHE A 132 -7.33 1.20 7.54
C PHE A 132 -7.48 -0.10 8.37
N TRP A 133 -8.36 -0.08 9.37
CA TRP A 133 -8.69 -1.27 10.15
C TRP A 133 -9.27 -2.39 9.27
N ALA A 134 -10.23 -2.08 8.40
CA ALA A 134 -10.86 -3.06 7.51
C ALA A 134 -9.86 -3.72 6.56
N MET A 135 -8.89 -2.97 6.02
CA MET A 135 -7.83 -3.53 5.19
C MET A 135 -6.93 -4.51 5.95
N GLY A 136 -6.58 -4.19 7.20
CA GLY A 136 -5.86 -5.10 8.09
C GLY A 136 -6.65 -6.37 8.39
N GLN A 137 -7.94 -6.24 8.70
CA GLN A 137 -8.83 -7.38 8.98
C GLN A 137 -9.03 -8.28 7.76
N LEU A 138 -9.27 -7.71 6.59
CA LEU A 138 -9.37 -8.47 5.34
C LEU A 138 -8.13 -9.32 5.11
N TYR A 139 -6.94 -8.74 5.29
CA TYR A 139 -5.69 -9.49 5.17
C TYR A 139 -5.58 -10.61 6.21
N GLN A 140 -5.92 -10.36 7.48
CA GLN A 140 -5.92 -11.38 8.54
C GLN A 140 -6.88 -12.55 8.24
N HIS A 141 -7.95 -12.29 7.50
CA HIS A 141 -8.88 -13.32 7.00
C HIS A 141 -8.43 -13.98 5.68
N GLY A 142 -7.20 -13.72 5.22
CA GLY A 142 -6.62 -14.35 4.04
C GLY A 142 -7.02 -13.72 2.72
N ASN A 143 -7.61 -12.52 2.73
CA ASN A 143 -7.93 -11.80 1.51
C ASN A 143 -6.65 -11.46 0.74
N LYS A 144 -6.71 -11.55 -0.59
CA LYS A 144 -5.63 -11.12 -1.49
C LYS A 144 -6.00 -9.80 -2.15
N ALA A 145 -4.99 -9.02 -2.51
CA ALA A 145 -5.23 -7.78 -3.21
C ALA A 145 -5.71 -8.09 -4.64
N PRO A 146 -6.77 -7.41 -5.13
CA PRO A 146 -7.18 -7.53 -6.52
C PRO A 146 -6.07 -6.96 -7.41
N MET A 147 -5.73 -7.69 -8.47
CA MET A 147 -4.71 -7.28 -9.44
C MET A 147 -5.35 -6.46 -10.57
N LEU A 148 -4.59 -5.54 -11.16
CA LEU A 148 -4.99 -4.90 -12.42
C LEU A 148 -5.15 -5.97 -13.51
N GLU A 149 -6.09 -5.78 -14.43
CA GLU A 149 -6.29 -6.73 -15.54
C GLU A 149 -5.06 -6.76 -16.46
N GLU A 150 -4.61 -5.57 -16.87
CA GLU A 150 -3.48 -5.35 -17.75
C GLU A 150 -2.24 -4.84 -16.98
N PRO A 151 -1.02 -5.29 -17.32
CA PRO A 151 0.20 -4.76 -16.74
C PRO A 151 0.42 -3.31 -17.17
N THR A 152 1.01 -2.51 -16.28
CA THR A 152 1.42 -1.13 -16.58
C THR A 152 2.93 -1.07 -16.80
N GLU A 153 3.34 -0.35 -17.84
CA GLU A 153 4.74 -0.14 -18.17
C GLU A 153 5.29 1.12 -17.48
N TYR A 154 6.46 0.97 -16.88
CA TYR A 154 7.20 2.04 -16.22
C TYR A 154 8.65 2.05 -16.71
N THR A 155 9.22 3.24 -16.87
CA THR A 155 10.66 3.39 -17.09
C THR A 155 11.29 3.91 -15.81
N LEU A 156 12.23 3.13 -15.29
CA LEU A 156 13.01 3.42 -14.10
C LEU A 156 14.38 3.95 -14.50
N PHE A 157 14.78 5.08 -13.91
CA PHE A 157 16.09 5.71 -14.15
C PHE A 157 17.01 5.44 -12.96
N PHE A 158 18.17 4.88 -13.24
CA PHE A 158 19.21 4.62 -12.24
C PHE A 158 20.45 5.45 -12.56
N GLU A 159 20.95 6.18 -11.58
CA GLU A 159 22.22 6.91 -11.66
C GLU A 159 23.34 6.05 -11.08
N LYS A 160 24.56 6.23 -11.59
CA LYS A 160 25.74 5.65 -10.95
C LYS A 160 26.19 6.54 -9.79
N ASP A 161 26.38 5.94 -8.63
CA ASP A 161 27.09 6.61 -7.54
C ASP A 161 28.61 6.64 -7.76
N ASN A 162 29.32 7.34 -6.87
CA ASN A 162 30.77 7.49 -6.94
C ASN A 162 31.54 6.16 -6.87
N ASP A 163 30.90 5.09 -6.37
CA ASP A 163 31.46 3.74 -6.28
C ASP A 163 31.08 2.87 -7.49
N GLY A 164 30.36 3.45 -8.47
CA GLY A 164 29.91 2.77 -9.70
C GLY A 164 28.67 1.89 -9.53
N ASN A 165 27.99 1.96 -8.37
CA ASN A 165 26.75 1.23 -8.12
C ASN A 165 25.55 2.00 -8.67
N TYR A 166 24.54 1.27 -9.14
CA TYR A 166 23.30 1.87 -9.64
C TYR A 166 22.34 2.17 -8.49
N LYS A 167 21.86 3.41 -8.40
CA LYS A 167 20.82 3.85 -7.44
C LYS A 167 19.64 4.48 -8.20
N PRO A 168 18.39 4.24 -7.78
CA PRO A 168 17.24 4.96 -8.36
C PRO A 168 17.47 6.47 -8.23
N SER A 169 17.20 7.25 -9.29
CA SER A 169 17.27 8.71 -9.19
C SER A 169 16.13 9.29 -8.34
N ASP A 170 16.25 10.53 -7.88
CA ASP A 170 15.17 11.18 -7.11
C ASP A 170 13.86 11.31 -7.92
N ASP A 171 13.95 11.26 -9.26
CA ASP A 171 12.85 11.23 -10.24
C ASP A 171 12.64 9.81 -10.83
N ALA A 172 12.92 8.76 -10.05
CA ALA A 172 13.11 7.38 -10.54
C ALA A 172 11.95 6.82 -11.39
N MET A 173 10.72 7.29 -11.24
CA MET A 173 9.55 6.66 -11.84
C MET A 173 8.74 7.64 -12.69
N LYS A 174 8.89 7.53 -14.01
CA LYS A 174 7.99 8.18 -14.97
C LYS A 174 7.10 7.12 -15.61
N ARG A 175 5.79 7.35 -15.57
CA ARG A 175 4.82 6.53 -16.33
C ARG A 175 5.14 6.71 -17.81
N SER A 176 5.37 5.62 -18.53
CA SER A 176 5.59 5.68 -19.98
C SER A 176 4.29 6.16 -20.65
N LEU A 177 4.30 7.40 -21.13
CA LEU A 177 3.20 7.98 -21.92
C LEU A 177 3.42 7.65 -23.40
N PHE A 178 3.42 6.37 -23.75
CA PHE A 178 3.36 5.97 -25.15
C PHE A 178 2.20 4.99 -25.35
N ARG A 179 1.15 5.50 -26.00
CA ARG A 179 0.13 4.73 -26.72
C ARG A 179 0.37 4.94 -28.20
#